data_AF-A0A1Y2D0S4-F1
#
_entry.id   AF-A0A1Y2D0S4-F1
#
_cell.length_a   1.000
_cell.length_b   1.000
_cell.length_c   1.000
_cell.angle_alpha   90.00
_cell.angle_beta   90.00
_cell.angle_gamma   90.00
#
_symmetry.space_group_name_H-M   'P 1'
#
loop_
_entity.id
_entity.type
_entity.pdbx_description
1 polymer ?
#
loop_
_entity_poly.entity_id
_entity_poly.type
_entity_poly.pdbx_seq_one_letter_code
_entity_poly.pdbx_strand_id
1 'polypeptide(L)'
;MKFTSKILTLLAVSTAYSLTIPNNNIYKRADFDISTLTIFKECDAAIEKECSLSNEINKENIESTCATYNSDKCKKLMADGVSSIPACSSLGKELSGLKDELIKLQKTTFGILCTKDEKGNLCPFAEYELNNPNFINFNIKETDDTKTKTEEEKAKEEEATVSAINETCKSKICTDTLVEGYSTLTKYEKELESKLNIKMKREFKLDKSLNDEQNLQKLFEYLKSEECTAQATESNQTESNQTSNASTMKFRSAIIVSLSLLLYVLFK
;
A
#
# COMPACT_ATOMS: atom_id res chain seq x y z
N MET A 1 50.44 38.35 16.24
CA MET A 1 49.99 37.96 14.87
C MET A 1 50.25 36.47 14.57
N LYS A 2 49.77 35.53 15.40
CA LYS A 2 49.92 34.08 15.15
C LYS A 2 48.61 33.35 14.84
N PHE A 3 47.48 34.06 14.86
CA PHE A 3 46.15 33.50 14.63
C PHE A 3 45.70 33.58 13.16
N THR A 4 46.22 34.55 12.40
CA THR A 4 45.83 34.78 11.00
C THR A 4 46.37 33.73 10.02
N SER A 5 47.50 33.09 10.31
CA SER A 5 48.06 32.07 9.40
C SER A 5 47.27 30.76 9.39
N LYS A 6 46.63 30.38 10.51
CA LYS A 6 45.84 29.14 10.61
C LYS A 6 44.49 29.21 9.88
N ILE A 7 43.87 30.39 9.84
CA ILE A 7 42.60 30.60 9.13
C ILE A 7 42.82 30.53 7.61
N LEU A 8 43.95 31.06 7.12
CA LEU A 8 44.29 31.03 5.69
C LEU A 8 44.54 29.60 5.18
N THR A 9 45.12 28.73 6.02
CA THR A 9 45.35 27.32 5.66
C THR A 9 44.02 26.54 5.59
N LEU A 10 43.07 26.84 6.48
CA LEU A 10 41.76 26.19 6.47
C LEU A 10 40.95 26.54 5.21
N LEU A 11 41.01 27.81 4.77
CA LEU A 11 40.35 28.26 3.54
C LEU A 11 40.93 27.60 2.28
N ALA A 12 42.26 27.46 2.19
CA ALA A 12 42.90 26.82 1.04
C ALA A 12 42.58 25.32 0.91
N VAL A 13 42.42 24.61 2.04
CA VAL A 13 42.01 23.19 2.02
C VAL A 13 40.56 23.05 1.54
N SER A 14 39.66 23.95 1.94
CA SER A 14 38.25 23.88 1.51
C SER A 14 38.06 24.07 -0.01
N THR A 15 38.90 24.89 -0.65
CA THR A 15 38.84 25.13 -2.10
C THR A 15 39.41 23.99 -2.94
N ALA A 16 40.26 23.13 -2.37
CA ALA A 16 40.80 21.97 -3.10
C ALA A 16 39.78 20.82 -3.19
N TYR A 17 38.90 20.69 -2.18
CA TYR A 17 37.84 19.67 -2.17
C TYR A 17 36.62 20.04 -3.01
N SER A 18 36.40 21.31 -3.34
CA SER A 18 35.33 21.70 -4.27
C SER A 18 35.65 21.40 -5.74
N LEU A 19 36.93 21.19 -6.09
CA LEU A 19 37.40 20.92 -7.45
C LEU A 19 37.50 19.44 -7.82
N THR A 20 37.23 18.52 -6.89
CA THR A 20 37.27 17.07 -7.12
C THR A 20 35.93 16.39 -6.90
N ILE A 21 34.82 17.09 -7.16
CA ILE A 21 33.55 16.39 -7.43
C ILE A 21 33.67 15.87 -8.87
N PRO A 22 33.82 14.55 -9.09
CA PRO A 22 33.95 13.99 -10.42
C PRO A 22 32.76 14.44 -11.28
N ASN A 23 33.06 15.11 -12.38
CA ASN A 23 32.17 15.83 -13.29
C ASN A 23 31.16 14.94 -14.05
N ASN A 24 30.92 13.71 -13.59
CA ASN A 24 30.24 12.71 -14.38
C ASN A 24 28.77 12.53 -13.99
N ASN A 25 28.31 13.10 -12.87
CA ASN A 25 26.89 13.08 -12.45
C ASN A 25 26.55 14.24 -11.50
N ILE A 26 27.04 15.46 -11.77
CA ILE A 26 26.42 16.63 -11.13
C ILE A 26 25.05 16.77 -11.81
N TYR A 27 24.03 16.16 -11.21
CA TYR A 27 22.64 16.48 -11.52
C TYR A 27 22.55 18.00 -11.42
N LYS A 28 22.40 18.69 -12.56
CA LYS A 28 22.01 20.09 -12.54
C LYS A 28 20.77 20.11 -11.68
N ARG A 29 20.84 20.71 -10.49
CA ARG A 29 19.64 21.06 -9.75
C ARG A 29 18.77 21.76 -10.79
N ALA A 30 17.66 21.15 -11.16
CA ALA A 30 16.66 21.86 -11.92
C ALA A 30 16.42 23.13 -11.11
N ASP A 31 16.65 24.30 -11.71
CA ASP A 31 16.34 25.59 -11.09
C ASP A 31 14.83 25.63 -10.92
N PHE A 32 14.33 24.96 -9.88
CA PHE A 32 12.93 24.96 -9.51
C PHE A 32 12.65 26.36 -9.01
N ASP A 33 12.03 27.14 -9.89
CA ASP A 33 11.54 28.45 -9.53
C ASP A 33 10.59 28.33 -8.32
N ILE A 34 10.74 29.25 -7.37
CA ILE A 34 9.90 29.37 -6.18
C ILE A 34 8.42 29.47 -6.58
N SER A 35 8.14 30.06 -7.75
CA SER A 35 6.79 30.12 -8.32
C SER A 35 6.22 28.72 -8.58
N THR A 36 7.00 27.82 -9.20
CA THR A 36 6.62 26.43 -9.47
C THR A 36 6.35 25.66 -8.18
N LEU A 37 7.18 25.87 -7.15
CA LEU A 37 6.97 25.24 -5.84
C LEU A 37 5.66 25.70 -5.18
N THR A 38 5.31 26.97 -5.36
CA THR A 38 4.06 27.54 -4.83
C THR A 38 2.85 26.92 -5.53
N ILE A 39 2.86 26.86 -6.87
CA ILE A 39 1.80 26.21 -7.67
C ILE A 39 1.63 24.74 -7.27
N PHE A 40 2.74 24.02 -7.05
CA PHE A 40 2.70 22.63 -6.63
C PHE A 40 2.03 22.45 -5.26
N LYS A 41 2.37 23.29 -4.29
CA LYS A 41 1.74 23.28 -2.96
C LYS A 41 0.25 23.62 -3.00
N GLU A 42 -0.14 24.59 -3.82
CA GLU A 42 -1.55 24.96 -4.01
C GLU A 42 -2.35 23.81 -4.63
N CYS A 43 -1.78 23.13 -5.64
CA CYS A 43 -2.37 21.95 -6.22
C CYS A 43 -2.50 20.82 -5.19
N ASP A 44 -1.47 20.56 -4.36
CA ASP A 44 -1.53 19.53 -3.32
C ASP A 44 -2.58 19.79 -2.26
N ALA A 45 -2.67 21.04 -1.77
CA ALA A 45 -3.71 21.43 -0.83
C ALA A 45 -5.12 21.28 -1.43
N ALA A 46 -5.27 21.55 -2.73
CA ALA A 46 -6.54 21.36 -3.43
C ALA A 46 -6.88 19.88 -3.62
N ILE A 47 -5.89 19.03 -3.92
CA ILE A 47 -6.03 17.57 -3.98
C ILE A 47 -6.46 17.03 -2.62
N GLU A 48 -5.78 17.42 -1.54
CA GLU A 48 -6.09 16.98 -0.18
C GLU A 48 -7.51 17.37 0.22
N LYS A 49 -7.98 18.55 -0.18
CA LYS A 49 -9.36 18.99 0.07
C LYS A 49 -10.40 18.15 -0.66
N GLU A 50 -10.11 17.68 -1.88
CA GLU A 50 -11.03 16.81 -2.62
C GLU A 50 -10.92 15.34 -2.18
N CYS A 51 -9.72 14.90 -1.82
CA CYS A 51 -9.40 13.52 -1.47
C CYS A 51 -8.32 13.45 -0.38
N SER A 52 -8.74 13.62 0.88
CA SER A 52 -7.86 13.59 2.05
C SER A 52 -7.51 12.16 2.45
N LEU A 53 -6.57 11.55 1.75
CA LEU A 53 -6.04 10.23 2.09
C LEU A 53 -4.89 10.39 3.08
N SER A 54 -4.97 9.72 4.24
CA SER A 54 -3.89 9.73 5.23
C SER A 54 -2.63 9.13 4.64
N ASN A 55 -1.49 9.78 4.84
CA ASN A 55 -0.17 9.23 4.53
C ASN A 55 0.20 8.07 5.49
N GLU A 56 -0.40 8.05 6.67
CA GLU A 56 -0.21 7.01 7.68
C GLU A 56 -1.49 6.17 7.76
N ILE A 57 -1.50 5.03 7.09
CA ILE A 57 -2.61 4.08 7.14
C ILE A 57 -2.22 2.96 8.10
N ASN A 58 -3.14 2.59 8.98
CA ASN A 58 -2.98 1.50 9.92
C ASN A 58 -4.33 0.80 10.15
N LYS A 59 -4.34 -0.23 11.00
CA LYS A 59 -5.56 -0.99 11.32
C LYS A 59 -6.68 -0.14 11.95
N GLU A 60 -6.34 0.94 12.65
CA GLU A 60 -7.32 1.77 13.36
C GLU A 60 -8.05 2.72 12.40
N ASN A 61 -7.38 3.16 11.33
CA ASN A 61 -7.91 4.16 10.39
C ASN A 61 -8.20 3.61 8.98
N ILE A 62 -7.97 2.31 8.71
CA ILE A 62 -8.19 1.74 7.37
C ILE A 62 -9.64 1.91 6.90
N GLU A 63 -10.64 1.65 7.74
CA GLU A 63 -12.06 1.75 7.34
C GLU A 63 -12.46 3.19 6.99
N SER A 64 -12.05 4.19 7.79
CA SER A 64 -12.33 5.59 7.48
C SER A 64 -11.57 6.07 6.24
N THR A 65 -10.33 5.62 6.08
CA THR A 65 -9.50 5.93 4.91
C THR A 65 -10.10 5.32 3.64
N CYS A 66 -10.57 4.08 3.70
CA CYS A 66 -11.25 3.41 2.60
C CYS A 66 -12.62 4.02 2.29
N ALA A 67 -13.34 4.53 3.29
CA ALA A 67 -14.55 5.30 3.06
C ALA A 67 -14.26 6.60 2.29
N THR A 68 -13.20 7.32 2.65
CA THR A 68 -12.74 8.51 1.92
C THR A 68 -12.31 8.15 0.50
N TYR A 69 -11.45 7.14 0.32
CA TYR A 69 -11.02 6.65 -0.99
C TYR A 69 -12.19 6.29 -1.91
N ASN A 70 -13.24 5.67 -1.36
CA ASN A 70 -14.42 5.27 -2.10
C ASN A 70 -15.46 6.39 -2.31
N SER A 71 -15.23 7.60 -1.78
CA SER A 71 -16.09 8.75 -2.00
C SER A 71 -16.10 9.18 -3.47
N ASP A 72 -17.19 9.80 -3.91
CA ASP A 72 -17.34 10.26 -5.30
C ASP A 72 -16.25 11.26 -5.71
N LYS A 73 -15.79 12.10 -4.76
CA LYS A 73 -14.72 13.07 -5.00
C LYS A 73 -13.39 12.40 -5.27
N CYS A 74 -12.98 11.45 -4.40
CA CYS A 74 -11.78 10.67 -4.60
C CYS A 74 -11.86 9.85 -5.89
N LYS A 75 -12.96 9.13 -6.13
CA LYS A 75 -13.15 8.35 -7.37
C LYS A 75 -13.01 9.21 -8.62
N LYS A 76 -13.57 10.42 -8.61
CA LYS A 76 -13.44 11.38 -9.70
C LYS A 76 -11.98 11.81 -9.90
N LEU A 77 -11.27 12.21 -8.84
CA LEU A 77 -9.85 12.55 -8.91
C LEU A 77 -9.01 11.38 -9.46
N MET A 78 -9.28 10.15 -9.02
CA MET A 78 -8.58 8.93 -9.43
C MET A 78 -8.91 8.49 -10.88
N ALA A 79 -9.98 9.01 -11.47
CA ALA A 79 -10.38 8.75 -12.86
C ALA A 79 -9.88 9.85 -13.80
N ASP A 80 -10.07 11.11 -13.42
CA ASP A 80 -9.81 12.29 -14.23
C ASP A 80 -8.39 12.86 -14.02
N GLY A 81 -7.69 12.42 -12.97
CA GLY A 81 -6.38 12.94 -12.59
C GLY A 81 -6.42 14.37 -12.05
N VAL A 82 -5.26 15.03 -12.00
CA VAL A 82 -5.14 16.43 -11.54
C VAL A 82 -5.87 17.42 -12.44
N SER A 83 -6.21 17.01 -13.66
CA SER A 83 -6.98 17.84 -14.61
C SER A 83 -8.36 18.24 -14.08
N SER A 84 -8.93 17.44 -13.17
CA SER A 84 -10.19 17.73 -12.49
C SER A 84 -10.10 18.83 -11.43
N ILE A 85 -8.88 19.22 -11.04
CA ILE A 85 -8.61 20.18 -9.96
C ILE A 85 -8.17 21.52 -10.58
N PRO A 86 -9.00 22.59 -10.51
CA PRO A 86 -8.65 23.86 -11.14
C PRO A 86 -7.32 24.46 -10.68
N ALA A 87 -6.97 24.31 -9.40
CA ALA A 87 -5.68 24.78 -8.86
C ALA A 87 -4.46 24.11 -9.51
N CYS A 88 -4.64 22.90 -10.05
CA CYS A 88 -3.59 22.15 -10.73
C CYS A 88 -3.49 22.50 -12.23
N SER A 89 -4.39 23.30 -12.79
CA SER A 89 -4.37 23.68 -14.22
C SER A 89 -3.14 24.52 -14.61
N SER A 90 -2.54 25.21 -13.64
CA SER A 90 -1.31 25.97 -13.81
C SER A 90 -0.05 25.09 -13.80
N LEU A 91 -0.18 23.79 -13.48
CA LEU A 91 0.94 22.86 -13.64
C LEU A 91 1.23 22.70 -15.13
N GLY A 92 2.48 22.93 -15.52
CA GLY A 92 2.93 22.57 -16.85
C GLY A 92 2.70 21.08 -17.12
N LYS A 93 2.53 20.72 -18.40
CA LYS A 93 2.18 19.35 -18.85
C LYS A 93 3.07 18.24 -18.25
N GLU A 94 4.35 18.55 -18.03
CA GLU A 94 5.29 17.61 -17.42
C GLU A 94 4.98 17.34 -15.94
N LEU A 95 4.77 18.38 -15.15
CA LEU A 95 4.44 18.27 -13.73
C LEU A 95 3.03 17.71 -13.50
N SER A 96 2.07 18.09 -14.34
CA SER A 96 0.73 17.51 -14.29
C SER A 96 0.78 16.03 -14.60
N GLY A 97 1.53 15.63 -15.63
CA GLY A 97 1.74 14.23 -15.99
C GLY A 97 2.44 13.42 -14.89
N LEU A 98 3.42 14.01 -14.19
CA LEU A 98 4.05 13.39 -13.03
C LEU A 98 3.04 13.19 -11.88
N LYS A 99 2.26 14.21 -11.55
CA LYS A 99 1.22 14.12 -10.52
C LYS A 99 0.15 13.09 -10.87
N ASP A 100 -0.25 12.98 -12.13
CA ASP A 100 -1.20 11.96 -12.58
C ASP A 100 -0.65 10.55 -12.34
N GLU A 101 0.65 10.29 -12.60
CA GLU A 101 1.23 8.98 -12.27
C GLU A 101 1.24 8.73 -10.76
N LEU A 102 1.51 9.75 -9.93
CA LEU A 102 1.45 9.62 -8.47
C LEU A 102 0.02 9.32 -7.98
N ILE A 103 -0.99 9.97 -8.54
CA ILE A 103 -2.40 9.69 -8.24
C ILE A 103 -2.75 8.25 -8.65
N LYS A 104 -2.31 7.78 -9.81
CA LYS A 104 -2.55 6.39 -10.23
C LYS A 104 -1.83 5.38 -9.35
N LEU A 105 -0.62 5.69 -8.89
CA LEU A 105 0.12 4.88 -7.94
C LEU A 105 -0.67 4.76 -6.63
N GLN A 106 -1.12 5.90 -6.10
CA GLN A 106 -1.95 5.98 -4.90
C GLN A 106 -3.27 5.22 -5.07
N LYS A 107 -3.98 5.40 -6.20
CA LYS A 107 -5.18 4.62 -6.55
C LYS A 107 -4.95 3.12 -6.45
N THR A 108 -3.83 2.66 -6.98
CA THR A 108 -3.49 1.23 -7.02
C THR A 108 -3.21 0.71 -5.62
N THR A 109 -2.42 1.44 -4.84
CA THR A 109 -2.15 1.16 -3.42
C THR A 109 -3.43 1.05 -2.61
N PHE A 110 -4.30 2.07 -2.66
CA PHE A 110 -5.55 2.06 -1.92
C PHE A 110 -6.54 1.04 -2.47
N GLY A 111 -6.51 0.73 -3.77
CA GLY A 111 -7.25 -0.36 -4.36
C GLY A 111 -6.90 -1.69 -3.70
N ILE A 112 -5.61 -2.00 -3.54
CA ILE A 112 -5.16 -3.21 -2.83
C ILE A 112 -5.58 -3.16 -1.35
N LEU A 113 -5.25 -2.07 -0.66
CA LEU A 113 -5.45 -1.95 0.79
C LEU A 113 -6.94 -1.92 1.19
N CYS A 114 -7.82 -1.40 0.36
CA CYS A 114 -9.24 -1.26 0.66
C CYS A 114 -10.12 -2.36 0.07
N THR A 115 -9.53 -3.32 -0.62
CA THR A 115 -10.30 -4.45 -1.16
C THR A 115 -10.70 -5.39 -0.03
N LYS A 116 -11.96 -5.81 -0.10
CA LYS A 116 -12.55 -6.79 0.80
C LYS A 116 -12.79 -8.09 0.05
N ASP A 117 -12.67 -9.19 0.77
CA ASP A 117 -12.97 -10.53 0.27
C ASP A 117 -14.49 -10.70 0.01
N GLU A 118 -14.87 -11.87 -0.46
CA GLU A 118 -16.26 -12.24 -0.75
C GLU A 118 -17.16 -12.21 0.49
N LYS A 119 -16.59 -12.25 1.69
CA LYS A 119 -17.28 -12.22 2.99
C LYS A 119 -17.31 -10.82 3.60
N GLY A 120 -16.72 -9.82 2.95
CA GLY A 120 -16.63 -8.44 3.42
C GLY A 120 -15.52 -8.19 4.44
N ASN A 121 -14.57 -9.10 4.62
CA ASN A 121 -13.37 -8.89 5.45
C ASN A 121 -12.26 -8.25 4.61
N LEU A 122 -11.31 -7.60 5.27
CA LEU A 122 -10.12 -7.09 4.59
C LEU A 122 -9.32 -8.24 3.97
N CYS A 123 -8.78 -8.03 2.77
CA CYS A 123 -7.92 -9.04 2.14
C CYS A 123 -6.70 -9.38 3.03
N PRO A 124 -6.30 -10.66 3.17
CA PRO A 124 -5.20 -11.06 4.05
C PRO A 124 -3.87 -10.33 3.76
N PHE A 125 -3.54 -10.11 2.49
CA PHE A 125 -2.36 -9.33 2.11
C PHE A 125 -2.46 -7.86 2.57
N ALA A 126 -3.63 -7.22 2.42
CA ALA A 126 -3.84 -5.87 2.90
C ALA A 126 -3.71 -5.79 4.43
N GLU A 127 -4.22 -6.79 5.17
CA GLU A 127 -4.03 -6.84 6.61
C GLU A 127 -2.54 -7.00 6.99
N TYR A 128 -1.81 -7.84 6.27
CA TYR A 128 -0.36 -8.00 6.47
C TYR A 128 0.39 -6.68 6.27
N GLU A 129 0.10 -5.95 5.19
CA GLU A 129 0.69 -4.64 4.89
C GLU A 129 0.45 -3.60 5.98
N LEU A 130 -0.75 -3.57 6.55
CA LEU A 130 -1.09 -2.65 7.64
C LEU A 130 -0.35 -2.97 8.94
N ASN A 131 0.06 -4.22 9.15
CA ASN A 131 0.88 -4.61 10.29
C ASN A 131 2.39 -4.44 10.02
N ASN A 132 2.78 -4.43 8.75
CA ASN A 132 4.17 -4.41 8.30
C ASN A 132 4.33 -3.38 7.17
N PRO A 133 4.34 -2.07 7.47
CA PRO A 133 4.26 -0.99 6.47
C PRO A 133 5.58 -0.79 5.68
N ASN A 134 6.28 -1.87 5.34
CA ASN A 134 7.56 -1.84 4.64
C ASN A 134 7.40 -1.86 3.12
N PHE A 135 6.29 -2.38 2.61
CA PHE A 135 6.24 -2.83 1.22
C PHE A 135 5.56 -1.82 0.27
N ILE A 136 4.52 -1.10 0.70
CA ILE A 136 3.92 -0.01 -0.09
C ILE A 136 4.48 1.38 0.27
N ASN A 137 5.41 1.45 1.23
CA ASN A 137 5.95 2.73 1.65
C ASN A 137 6.97 3.23 0.62
N PHE A 138 6.52 4.11 -0.28
CA PHE A 138 7.36 4.86 -1.22
C PHE A 138 8.18 5.94 -0.48
N ASN A 139 8.79 5.57 0.63
CA ASN A 139 9.79 6.43 1.24
C ASN A 139 11.00 6.38 0.31
N ILE A 140 11.25 7.49 -0.37
CA ILE A 140 12.55 7.82 -0.96
C ILE A 140 13.49 7.95 0.25
N LYS A 141 13.96 6.81 0.77
CA LYS A 141 14.85 6.81 1.93
C LYS A 141 16.13 7.52 1.52
N GLU A 142 16.39 8.66 2.14
CA GLU A 142 17.77 9.08 2.39
C GLU A 142 18.44 7.97 3.20
N THR A 143 19.62 7.56 2.77
CA THR A 143 20.30 6.30 3.09
C THR A 143 20.76 6.14 4.55
N ASP A 144 20.22 6.89 5.50
CA ASP A 144 20.71 6.91 6.88
C ASP A 144 19.90 6.02 7.84
N ASP A 145 20.68 5.25 8.61
CA ASP A 145 20.37 4.46 9.80
C ASP A 145 19.63 3.12 9.64
N THR A 146 20.43 2.21 9.08
CA THR A 146 20.52 0.77 9.37
C THR A 146 20.21 0.37 10.82
N LYS A 147 18.94 0.11 11.14
CA LYS A 147 18.62 -1.02 12.02
C LYS A 147 18.66 -2.28 11.17
N THR A 148 19.81 -2.94 11.15
CA THR A 148 19.97 -4.25 10.53
C THR A 148 19.08 -5.25 11.28
N LYS A 149 17.94 -5.61 10.70
CA LYS A 149 17.11 -6.72 11.21
C LYS A 149 17.98 -7.97 11.35
N THR A 150 17.80 -8.70 12.44
CA THR A 150 18.42 -10.01 12.65
C THR A 150 17.96 -11.01 11.58
N GLU A 151 18.74 -12.05 11.31
CA GLU A 151 18.33 -13.09 10.35
C GLU A 151 17.04 -13.80 10.77
N GLU A 152 16.78 -13.89 12.07
CA GLU A 152 15.53 -14.44 12.62
C GLU A 152 14.33 -13.54 12.31
N GLU A 153 14.45 -12.22 12.51
CA GLU A 153 13.38 -11.26 12.17
C GLU A 153 13.07 -11.28 10.66
N LYS A 154 14.09 -11.37 9.81
CA LYS A 154 13.90 -11.50 8.35
C LYS A 154 13.17 -12.78 7.98
N ALA A 155 13.52 -13.91 8.60
CA ALA A 155 12.85 -15.19 8.33
C ALA A 155 11.38 -15.18 8.76
N LYS A 156 11.07 -14.57 9.91
CA LYS A 156 9.68 -14.40 10.37
C LYS A 156 8.87 -13.50 9.44
N GLU A 157 9.48 -12.42 8.94
CA GLU A 157 8.84 -11.52 7.97
C GLU A 157 8.56 -12.23 6.63
N GLU A 158 9.50 -13.03 6.14
CA GLU A 158 9.36 -13.85 4.93
C GLU A 158 8.24 -14.89 5.09
N GLU A 159 8.21 -15.63 6.19
CA GLU A 159 7.14 -16.60 6.50
C GLU A 159 5.76 -15.92 6.60
N ALA A 160 5.68 -14.78 7.28
CA ALA A 160 4.44 -14.01 7.39
C ALA A 160 3.95 -13.49 6.03
N THR A 161 4.89 -13.10 5.15
CA THR A 161 4.58 -12.66 3.78
C THR A 161 3.98 -13.80 2.96
N VAL A 162 4.65 -14.96 2.94
CA VAL A 162 4.18 -16.16 2.23
C VAL A 162 2.82 -16.61 2.75
N SER A 163 2.64 -16.61 4.07
CA SER A 163 1.36 -16.92 4.70
C SER A 163 0.24 -15.98 4.24
N ALA A 164 0.49 -14.66 4.24
CA ALA A 164 -0.49 -13.67 3.80
C ALA A 164 -0.87 -13.83 2.32
N ILE A 165 0.10 -14.19 1.46
CA ILE A 165 -0.14 -14.48 0.05
C ILE A 165 -1.00 -15.74 -0.12
N ASN A 166 -0.68 -16.83 0.60
CA ASN A 166 -1.45 -18.06 0.54
C ASN A 166 -2.89 -17.88 1.05
N GLU A 167 -3.08 -17.12 2.14
CA GLU A 167 -4.43 -16.78 2.61
C GLU A 167 -5.17 -15.91 1.59
N THR A 168 -4.47 -15.02 0.89
CA THR A 168 -5.05 -14.21 -0.20
C THR A 168 -5.55 -15.09 -1.35
N CYS A 169 -4.86 -16.20 -1.68
CA CYS A 169 -5.28 -17.15 -2.71
C CYS A 169 -6.66 -17.79 -2.46
N LYS A 170 -7.16 -17.77 -1.22
CA LYS A 170 -8.49 -18.29 -0.86
C LYS A 170 -9.63 -17.36 -1.26
N SER A 171 -9.34 -16.12 -1.64
CA SER A 171 -10.31 -15.13 -2.12
C SER A 171 -9.98 -14.72 -3.54
N LYS A 172 -10.89 -15.00 -4.47
CA LYS A 172 -10.70 -14.66 -5.88
C LYS A 172 -10.59 -13.15 -6.06
N ILE A 173 -11.45 -12.38 -5.38
CA ILE A 173 -11.42 -10.91 -5.45
C ILE A 173 -10.07 -10.37 -4.96
N CYS A 174 -9.56 -10.88 -3.84
CA CYS A 174 -8.28 -10.44 -3.30
C CYS A 174 -7.11 -10.84 -4.20
N THR A 175 -7.08 -12.06 -4.72
CA THR A 175 -6.05 -12.52 -5.68
C THR A 175 -6.06 -11.67 -6.95
N ASP A 176 -7.23 -11.50 -7.59
CA ASP A 176 -7.36 -10.74 -8.84
C ASP A 176 -6.91 -9.29 -8.64
N THR A 177 -7.35 -8.65 -7.55
CA THR A 177 -6.96 -7.28 -7.19
C THR A 177 -5.46 -7.16 -6.96
N LEU A 178 -4.86 -8.11 -6.24
CA LEU A 178 -3.43 -8.08 -5.95
C LEU A 178 -2.60 -8.26 -7.23
N VAL A 179 -3.01 -9.17 -8.11
CA VAL A 179 -2.39 -9.38 -9.43
C VAL A 179 -2.47 -8.12 -10.30
N GLU A 180 -3.66 -7.52 -10.44
CA GLU A 180 -3.85 -6.29 -11.21
C GLU A 180 -3.04 -5.14 -10.60
N GLY A 181 -3.10 -5.02 -9.27
CA GLY A 181 -2.39 -4.02 -8.50
C GLY A 181 -0.90 -4.08 -8.75
N TYR A 182 -0.28 -5.25 -8.64
CA TYR A 182 1.15 -5.42 -8.91
C TYR A 182 1.55 -5.09 -10.33
N SER A 183 0.81 -5.60 -11.31
CA SER A 183 1.09 -5.31 -12.72
C SER A 183 1.07 -3.81 -13.00
N THR A 184 0.09 -3.11 -12.41
CA THR A 184 -0.10 -1.67 -12.55
C THR A 184 1.02 -0.90 -11.84
N LEU A 185 1.34 -1.29 -10.62
CA LEU A 185 2.40 -0.75 -9.80
C LEU A 185 3.77 -0.85 -10.51
N THR A 186 4.16 -2.02 -11.02
CA THR A 186 5.44 -2.21 -11.74
C THR A 186 5.50 -1.38 -13.02
N LYS A 187 4.37 -1.20 -13.71
CA LYS A 187 4.30 -0.35 -14.90
C LYS A 187 4.59 1.11 -14.54
N TYR A 188 3.89 1.67 -13.54
CA TYR A 188 4.11 3.05 -13.12
C TYR A 188 5.51 3.28 -12.58
N GLU A 189 6.10 2.27 -11.94
CA GLU A 189 7.48 2.37 -11.49
C GLU A 189 8.45 2.58 -12.64
N LYS A 190 8.38 1.73 -13.66
CA LYS A 190 9.24 1.86 -14.85
C LYS A 190 9.03 3.20 -15.55
N GLU A 191 7.79 3.69 -15.62
CA GLU A 191 7.48 5.00 -16.21
C GLU A 191 8.09 6.16 -15.39
N LEU A 192 7.98 6.11 -14.06
CA LEU A 192 8.56 7.12 -13.16
C LEU A 192 10.09 7.07 -13.14
N GLU A 193 10.69 5.89 -13.10
CA GLU A 193 12.15 5.71 -13.21
C GLU A 193 12.67 6.33 -14.51
N SER A 194 11.99 6.05 -15.64
CA SER A 194 12.35 6.62 -16.94
C SER A 194 12.17 8.13 -17.00
N LYS A 195 11.12 8.69 -16.40
CA LYS A 195 10.83 10.14 -16.44
C LYS A 195 11.76 10.94 -15.52
N LEU A 196 12.07 10.40 -14.34
CA LEU A 196 12.83 11.10 -13.31
C LEU A 196 14.32 10.73 -13.30
N ASN A 197 14.72 9.72 -14.08
CA ASN A 197 16.06 9.15 -14.04
C ASN A 197 16.47 8.74 -12.60
N ILE A 198 15.51 8.20 -11.86
CA ILE A 198 15.71 7.62 -10.53
C ILE A 198 15.56 6.10 -10.61
N LYS A 199 16.15 5.39 -9.64
CA LYS A 199 15.88 3.97 -9.45
C LYS A 199 15.00 3.81 -8.22
N MET A 200 13.78 3.34 -8.41
CA MET A 200 12.90 2.98 -7.32
C MET A 200 13.19 1.53 -6.94
N LYS A 201 13.36 1.29 -5.64
CA LYS A 201 13.58 -0.06 -5.12
C LYS A 201 12.46 -0.36 -4.15
N ARG A 202 11.71 -1.43 -4.43
CA ARG A 202 10.91 -2.11 -3.42
C ARG A 202 11.78 -3.14 -2.75
N GLU A 203 11.80 -3.13 -1.43
CA GLU A 203 12.42 -4.23 -0.71
C GLU A 203 11.38 -5.35 -0.61
N PHE A 204 11.56 -6.41 -1.41
CA PHE A 204 10.69 -7.59 -1.38
C PHE A 204 11.48 -8.88 -1.45
N LYS A 205 11.33 -9.71 -0.43
CA LYS A 205 12.12 -10.93 -0.27
C LYS A 205 11.20 -12.13 -0.01
N LEU A 206 10.91 -12.87 -1.07
CA LEU A 206 10.31 -14.22 -1.00
C LEU A 206 11.37 -15.32 -1.00
N ASP A 207 12.52 -15.03 -1.59
CA ASP A 207 13.64 -15.92 -1.71
C ASP A 207 14.91 -15.08 -1.60
N LYS A 208 15.72 -15.36 -0.57
CA LYS A 208 16.96 -14.63 -0.31
C LYS A 208 17.99 -14.74 -1.43
N SER A 209 17.86 -15.74 -2.31
CA SER A 209 18.75 -15.95 -3.46
C SER A 209 18.38 -15.10 -4.67
N LEU A 210 17.18 -14.53 -4.70
CA LEU A 210 16.65 -13.73 -5.80
C LEU A 210 16.78 -12.23 -5.51
N ASN A 211 16.94 -11.45 -6.57
CA ASN A 211 16.81 -9.99 -6.46
C ASN A 211 15.32 -9.57 -6.35
N ASP A 212 15.05 -8.31 -6.02
CA ASP A 212 13.69 -7.83 -5.78
C ASP A 212 12.77 -8.00 -7.01
N GLU A 213 13.29 -7.80 -8.22
CA GLU A 213 12.53 -7.98 -9.47
C GLU A 213 12.14 -9.45 -9.70
N GLN A 214 13.08 -10.37 -9.45
CA GLN A 214 12.84 -11.81 -9.54
C GLN A 214 11.87 -12.31 -8.46
N ASN A 215 11.98 -11.80 -7.24
CA ASN A 215 11.04 -12.10 -6.16
C ASN A 215 9.63 -11.63 -6.52
N LEU A 216 9.49 -10.42 -7.06
CA LEU A 216 8.21 -9.90 -7.50
C LEU A 216 7.61 -10.69 -8.67
N GLN A 217 8.44 -11.11 -9.64
CA GLN A 217 8.01 -11.96 -10.74
C GLN A 217 7.53 -13.32 -10.23
N LYS A 218 8.27 -13.96 -9.33
CA LYS A 218 7.91 -15.25 -8.71
C LYS A 218 6.59 -15.15 -7.94
N LEU A 219 6.38 -14.07 -7.20
CA LEU A 219 5.10 -13.78 -6.54
C LEU A 219 3.96 -13.74 -7.57
N PHE A 220 4.14 -12.99 -8.65
CA PHE A 220 3.11 -12.80 -9.66
C PHE A 220 2.78 -14.09 -10.40
N GLU A 221 3.79 -14.91 -10.70
CA GLU A 221 3.61 -16.25 -11.27
C GLU A 221 2.86 -17.17 -10.30
N TYR A 222 3.18 -17.14 -9.01
CA TYR A 222 2.46 -17.90 -7.99
C TYR A 222 1.00 -17.47 -7.88
N LEU A 223 0.72 -16.17 -7.76
CA LEU A 223 -0.65 -15.64 -7.66
C LEU A 223 -1.51 -16.00 -8.87
N LYS A 224 -0.91 -16.16 -10.05
CA LYS A 224 -1.58 -16.59 -11.28
C LYS A 224 -1.63 -18.10 -11.48
N SER A 225 -0.93 -18.87 -10.67
CA SER A 225 -0.85 -20.31 -10.81
C SER A 225 -2.18 -20.99 -10.50
N GLU A 226 -2.35 -22.21 -11.02
CA GLU A 226 -3.48 -23.06 -10.66
C GLU A 226 -3.47 -23.38 -9.16
N GLU A 227 -2.28 -23.51 -8.54
CA GLU A 227 -2.12 -23.78 -7.11
C GLU A 227 -2.74 -22.68 -6.23
N CYS A 228 -2.55 -21.40 -6.59
CA CYS A 228 -3.19 -20.29 -5.88
C CYS A 228 -4.67 -20.20 -6.24
N THR A 229 -5.00 -20.17 -7.54
CA THR A 229 -6.37 -19.91 -8.00
C THR A 229 -7.37 -21.03 -7.66
N ALA A 230 -6.93 -22.28 -7.52
CA ALA A 230 -7.77 -23.39 -7.10
C ALA A 230 -8.31 -23.22 -5.65
N GLN A 231 -7.56 -22.55 -4.77
CA GLN A 231 -7.93 -22.39 -3.35
C GLN A 231 -9.21 -21.58 -3.16
N ALA A 232 -9.50 -20.62 -4.05
CA ALA A 232 -10.73 -19.84 -4.01
C ALA A 232 -12.00 -20.69 -4.25
N THR A 233 -11.87 -21.84 -4.91
CA THR A 233 -13.01 -22.73 -5.20
C THR A 233 -13.38 -23.59 -3.99
N GLU A 234 -12.38 -24.03 -3.22
CA GLU A 234 -12.57 -24.90 -2.04
C GLU A 234 -13.24 -24.14 -0.87
N SER A 235 -12.92 -22.85 -0.72
CA SER A 235 -13.50 -21.98 0.31
C SER A 235 -15.02 -21.88 0.20
N ASN A 236 -15.56 -21.85 -1.03
CA ASN A 236 -17.00 -21.71 -1.29
C ASN A 236 -17.79 -23.02 -1.10
N GLN A 237 -17.15 -24.18 -1.24
CA GLN A 237 -17.85 -25.48 -1.10
C GLN A 237 -18.03 -25.90 0.35
N THR A 238 -17.15 -25.44 1.26
CA THR A 238 -17.14 -25.85 2.66
C THR A 238 -18.34 -25.33 3.45
N GLU A 239 -18.99 -24.24 3.02
CA GLU A 239 -20.22 -23.73 3.65
C GLU A 239 -21.52 -24.36 3.09
N SER A 240 -21.49 -24.98 1.90
CA SER A 240 -22.72 -25.57 1.30
C SER A 240 -22.99 -27.03 1.68
N ASN A 241 -22.02 -27.72 2.27
CA ASN A 241 -22.16 -29.11 2.74
C ASN A 241 -22.33 -29.22 4.26
N GLN A 242 -22.72 -28.14 4.94
CA GLN A 242 -23.63 -28.33 6.07
C GLN A 242 -24.97 -28.80 5.51
N THR A 243 -25.05 -30.11 5.20
CA THR A 243 -26.27 -30.87 5.41
C THR A 243 -26.87 -30.34 6.68
N SER A 244 -28.09 -29.82 6.58
CA SER A 244 -28.87 -29.34 7.71
C SER A 244 -28.97 -30.46 8.73
N ASN A 245 -27.96 -30.62 9.57
CA ASN A 245 -28.12 -31.11 10.92
C ASN A 245 -28.89 -29.99 11.58
N ALA A 246 -30.20 -29.99 11.33
CA ALA A 246 -31.18 -29.45 12.23
C ALA A 246 -30.84 -30.04 13.59
N SER A 247 -29.98 -29.33 14.30
CA SER A 247 -29.84 -29.45 15.72
C SER A 247 -31.19 -28.99 16.22
N THR A 248 -32.14 -29.92 16.29
CA THR A 248 -33.35 -29.78 17.09
C THR A 248 -32.87 -29.46 18.49
N MET A 249 -32.70 -28.16 18.78
CA MET A 249 -32.62 -27.69 20.15
C MET A 249 -33.89 -28.21 20.80
N LYS A 250 -33.74 -29.07 21.81
CA LYS A 250 -34.83 -29.63 22.62
C LYS A 250 -35.48 -28.50 23.42
N PHE A 251 -36.21 -27.61 22.74
CA PHE A 251 -37.03 -26.56 23.35
C PHE A 251 -38.35 -27.12 23.91
N ARG A 252 -38.59 -28.43 23.80
CA ARG A 252 -39.83 -29.07 24.26
C ARG A 252 -39.96 -29.14 25.79
N SER A 253 -38.89 -28.99 26.57
CA SER A 253 -38.99 -29.13 28.02
C SER A 253 -39.34 -27.84 28.77
N ALA A 254 -38.88 -26.67 28.30
CA ALA A 254 -39.10 -25.41 29.01
C ALA A 254 -40.52 -24.85 28.82
N ILE A 255 -41.09 -25.00 27.61
CA ILE A 255 -42.43 -24.48 27.27
C ILE A 255 -43.53 -25.30 27.97
N ILE A 256 -43.35 -26.62 28.13
CA ILE A 256 -44.33 -27.47 28.83
C ILE A 256 -44.38 -27.14 30.32
N VAL A 257 -43.23 -26.85 30.94
CA VAL A 257 -43.18 -26.48 32.37
C VAL A 257 -43.82 -25.12 32.62
N SER A 258 -43.58 -24.13 31.75
CA SER A 258 -44.21 -22.81 31.89
C SER A 258 -45.73 -22.84 31.61
N LEU A 259 -46.19 -23.62 30.63
CA LEU A 259 -47.62 -23.78 30.36
C LEU A 259 -48.35 -24.49 31.52
N SER A 260 -47.70 -25.48 32.15
CA SER A 260 -48.27 -26.24 33.26
C SER A 260 -48.45 -25.37 34.51
N LEU A 261 -47.49 -24.50 34.81
CA LEU A 261 -47.61 -23.52 35.90
C LEU A 261 -48.71 -22.50 35.63
N LEU A 262 -48.84 -22.04 34.39
CA LEU A 262 -49.83 -21.03 34.01
C LEU A 262 -51.26 -21.59 34.06
N LEU A 263 -51.46 -22.85 33.66
CA LEU A 263 -52.73 -23.55 33.80
C LEU A 263 -53.07 -23.84 35.28
N TYR A 264 -52.09 -24.20 36.12
CA TYR A 264 -52.34 -24.41 37.56
C TYR A 264 -52.83 -23.13 38.26
N VAL A 265 -52.33 -21.95 37.86
CA VAL A 265 -52.79 -20.65 38.40
C VAL A 265 -54.19 -20.27 37.93
N LEU A 266 -54.59 -20.66 36.71
CA LEU A 266 -55.89 -20.31 36.16
C LEU A 266 -57.06 -21.18 36.65
N PHE A 267 -56.79 -22.39 37.15
CA PHE A 267 -57.81 -23.36 37.58
C PHE A 267 -57.87 -23.60 39.10
N LYS A 268 -57.29 -22.69 39.89
CA LYS A 268 -57.40 -22.67 41.35
C LYS A 268 -58.12 -21.42 41.81
#